data_AF-A0A5B7DZQ3-F1
#
_entry.id   AF-A0A5B7DZQ3-F1
#
_cell.length_a   1.000
_cell.length_b   1.000
_cell.length_c   1.000
_cell.angle_alpha   90.00
_cell.angle_beta   90.00
_cell.angle_gamma   90.00
#
_symmetry.space_group_name_H-M   'P 1'
#
loop_
_entity.id
_entity.type
_entity.pdbx_description
1 polymer ?
#
loop_
_entity_poly.entity_id
_entity_poly.type
_entity_poly.pdbx_seq_one_letter_code
_entity_poly.pdbx_strand_id
1 'polypeptide(L)'
;MFFRLLLSDKTALLLYSLLRLQWQNTAILSFLMDELATIMASHSCQIAIIVGDLDEKLVSRAFTWLTTVRSLTNYVNFITHVRGAFLDPVLTDIP
;
A
#
# COMPACT_ATOMS: atom_id res chain seq x y z
N MET A 1 7.21 6.06 -3.62
CA MET A 1 8.61 5.59 -3.49
C MET A 1 8.58 4.20 -2.90
N PHE A 2 9.56 3.33 -3.17
CA PHE A 2 9.66 2.04 -2.50
C PHE A 2 11.05 1.81 -1.89
N PHE A 3 11.08 0.97 -0.87
CA PHE A 3 12.28 0.52 -0.20
C PHE A 3 12.25 -0.99 -0.07
N ARG A 4 13.40 -1.64 -0.27
CA ARG A 4 13.59 -3.04 0.08
C ARG A 4 14.24 -3.09 1.47
N LEU A 5 13.53 -3.66 2.42
CA LEU A 5 14.01 -3.87 3.78
C LEU A 5 14.38 -5.36 3.93
N LEU A 6 15.55 -5.66 4.47
CA LEU A 6 15.97 -7.03 4.79
C LEU A 6 15.98 -7.19 6.31
N LEU A 7 15.12 -8.07 6.80
CA LEU A 7 15.01 -8.38 8.23
C LEU A 7 16.14 -9.33 8.68
N SER A 8 16.34 -9.44 10.00
CA SER A 8 17.42 -10.25 10.58
C SER A 8 17.31 -11.75 10.27
N ASP A 9 16.09 -12.23 10.05
CA ASP A 9 15.77 -13.61 9.64
C ASP A 9 15.95 -13.83 8.12
N LYS A 10 16.45 -12.83 7.39
CA LYS A 10 16.62 -12.79 5.92
C LYS A 10 15.31 -12.66 5.14
N THR A 11 14.19 -12.41 5.80
CA THR A 11 12.95 -12.05 5.12
C THR A 11 13.10 -10.68 4.46
N ALA A 12 12.78 -10.60 3.17
CA ALA A 12 12.82 -9.37 2.40
C ALA A 12 11.41 -8.79 2.27
N LEU A 13 11.31 -7.51 2.61
CA LEU A 13 10.07 -6.76 2.65
C LEU A 13 10.14 -5.61 1.66
N LEU A 14 9.06 -5.42 0.91
CA LEU A 14 8.87 -4.27 0.06
C LEU A 14 8.00 -3.25 0.80
N LEU A 15 8.59 -2.13 1.21
CA LEU A 15 7.86 -0.99 1.78
C LEU A 15 7.55 0.01 0.67
N TYR A 16 6.28 0.22 0.40
CA TYR A 16 5.79 1.22 -0.54
C TYR A 16 5.22 2.41 0.23
N SER A 17 5.84 3.57 0.05
CA SER A 17 5.33 4.84 0.57
C SER A 17 4.59 5.58 -0.55
N LEU A 18 3.29 5.82 -0.32
CA LEU A 18 2.41 6.53 -1.22
C LEU A 18 2.03 7.87 -0.58
N LEU A 19 2.11 8.93 -1.38
CA LEU A 19 1.52 10.21 -1.03
C LEU A 19 0.75 10.65 -2.25
N ARG A 20 -0.57 10.71 -2.14
CA ARG A 20 -1.42 11.24 -3.19
C ARG A 20 -1.90 12.62 -2.79
N LEU A 21 -1.47 13.65 -3.52
CA LEU A 21 -2.11 14.96 -3.38
C LEU A 21 -3.53 14.88 -3.95
N GLN A 22 -4.53 15.43 -3.25
CA GLN A 22 -5.96 15.36 -3.63
C GLN A 22 -6.28 15.81 -5.08
N TRP A 23 -5.38 16.58 -5.72
CA TRP A 23 -5.51 17.08 -7.09
C TRP A 23 -4.77 16.24 -8.14
N GLN A 24 -4.05 15.19 -7.74
CA GLN A 24 -3.30 14.31 -8.63
C GLN A 24 -4.14 13.10 -9.08
N ASN A 25 -3.90 12.67 -10.32
CA ASN A 25 -4.58 11.54 -10.93
C ASN A 25 -4.22 10.21 -10.24
N THR A 26 -5.06 9.19 -10.41
CA THR A 26 -4.90 7.83 -9.86
C THR A 26 -3.80 7.02 -10.53
N ALA A 27 -2.97 7.63 -11.39
CA ALA A 27 -1.93 6.95 -12.17
C ALA A 27 -0.94 6.15 -11.31
N ILE A 28 -0.58 6.67 -10.13
CA ILE A 28 0.33 5.97 -9.20
C ILE A 28 -0.28 4.69 -8.62
N LEU A 29 -1.61 4.64 -8.52
CA LEU A 29 -2.35 3.49 -8.00
C LEU A 29 -2.57 2.45 -9.09
N SER A 30 -2.86 2.88 -10.32
CA SER A 30 -2.85 1.98 -11.48
C SER A 30 -1.48 1.33 -11.67
N PHE A 31 -0.41 2.14 -11.62
CA PHE A 31 0.97 1.63 -11.66
C PHE A 31 1.22 0.59 -10.56
N LEU A 32 0.82 0.87 -9.32
CA LEU A 32 0.96 -0.08 -8.23
C LEU A 32 0.18 -1.37 -8.50
N MET A 33 -1.06 -1.28 -9.00
CA MET A 33 -1.87 -2.46 -9.29
C MET A 33 -1.21 -3.36 -10.36
N ASP A 34 -0.59 -2.75 -11.36
CA ASP A 34 0.03 -3.47 -12.47
C ASP A 34 1.41 -4.02 -12.09
N GLU A 35 2.23 -3.26 -11.37
CA GLU A 35 3.65 -3.55 -11.16
C GLU A 35 4.01 -4.17 -9.81
N LEU A 36 3.11 -4.17 -8.81
CA LEU A 36 3.44 -4.66 -7.46
C LEU A 36 4.00 -6.08 -7.47
N ALA A 37 3.40 -7.01 -8.22
CA ALA A 37 3.89 -8.39 -8.34
C ALA A 37 5.29 -8.44 -8.96
N THR A 38 5.50 -7.69 -10.05
CA THR A 38 6.76 -7.62 -10.77
C THR A 38 7.88 -7.08 -9.89
N ILE A 39 7.60 -6.02 -9.12
CA ILE A 39 8.58 -5.42 -8.21
C ILE A 39 8.92 -6.38 -7.07
N MET A 40 7.91 -7.01 -6.45
CA MET A 40 8.16 -8.01 -5.39
C MET A 40 9.01 -9.18 -5.91
N ALA A 41 8.68 -9.72 -7.08
CA ALA A 41 9.42 -10.83 -7.68
C ALA A 41 10.87 -10.44 -8.03
N SER A 42 11.06 -9.30 -8.70
CA SER A 42 12.40 -8.81 -9.09
C SER A 42 13.31 -8.51 -7.91
N HIS A 43 12.74 -8.13 -6.76
CA HIS A 43 13.49 -7.82 -5.55
C HIS A 43 13.49 -8.97 -4.52
N SER A 44 12.93 -10.13 -4.89
CA SER A 44 12.78 -11.32 -4.04
C SER A 44 12.15 -10.99 -2.68
N CYS A 45 11.15 -10.11 -2.66
CA CYS A 45 10.43 -9.73 -1.45
C CYS A 45 9.27 -10.72 -1.21
N GLN A 46 9.15 -11.20 0.03
CA GLN A 46 8.07 -12.09 0.45
C GLN A 46 6.88 -11.32 1.00
N ILE A 47 7.11 -10.11 1.50
CA ILE A 47 6.12 -9.31 2.22
C ILE A 47 5.97 -7.96 1.53
N ALA A 48 4.73 -7.48 1.41
CA ALA A 48 4.42 -6.13 0.98
C ALA A 48 3.85 -5.32 2.16
N ILE A 49 4.41 -4.14 2.39
CA ILE A 49 3.81 -3.11 3.25
C ILE A 49 3.55 -1.88 2.38
N ILE A 50 2.32 -1.40 2.38
CA ILE A 50 1.93 -0.16 1.71
C ILE A 50 1.44 0.81 2.79
N VAL A 51 2.09 1.97 2.86
CA VAL A 51 1.78 3.04 3.81
C VAL A 51 1.60 4.32 3.03
N GLY A 52 0.53 5.06 3.29
CA GLY A 52 0.38 6.35 2.63
C GLY A 52 -1.01 6.95 2.69
N ASP A 53 -1.09 8.24 2.35
CA ASP A 53 -2.35 8.93 2.10
C ASP A 53 -2.92 8.45 0.76
N LEU A 54 -3.89 7.54 0.84
CA LEU A 54 -4.59 6.98 -0.31
C LEU A 54 -5.91 7.68 -0.58
N ASP A 55 -6.48 8.40 0.40
CA ASP A 55 -7.84 8.91 0.35
C ASP A 55 -8.83 7.85 -0.15
N GLU A 56 -9.09 6.87 0.72
CA GLU A 56 -9.85 5.64 0.43
C GLU A 56 -11.17 5.91 -0.33
N LYS A 57 -11.87 7.01 -0.02
CA LYS A 57 -13.14 7.36 -0.66
C LYS A 57 -12.98 7.66 -2.14
N LEU A 58 -11.90 8.33 -2.53
CA LEU A 58 -11.60 8.63 -3.93
C LEU A 58 -10.92 7.47 -4.65
N VAL A 59 -10.41 6.48 -3.91
CA VAL A 59 -9.64 5.37 -4.47
C VAL A 59 -10.19 4.01 -4.05
N SER A 60 -11.50 3.95 -3.84
CA SER A 60 -12.22 2.74 -3.41
C SER A 60 -11.85 1.54 -4.29
N ARG A 61 -11.71 1.71 -5.61
CA ARG A 61 -11.30 0.62 -6.51
C ARG A 61 -9.91 0.05 -6.20
N ALA A 62 -8.88 0.88 -6.03
CA ALA A 62 -7.53 0.37 -5.80
C ALA A 62 -7.41 -0.19 -4.37
N PHE A 63 -8.04 0.46 -3.40
CA PHE A 63 -8.12 -0.04 -2.03
C PHE A 63 -8.82 -1.41 -1.96
N THR A 64 -9.98 -1.55 -2.62
CA THR A 64 -10.68 -2.82 -2.75
C THR A 64 -9.81 -3.85 -3.47
N TRP A 65 -9.11 -3.49 -4.55
CA TRP A 65 -8.22 -4.45 -5.22
C TRP A 65 -7.07 -4.91 -4.31
N LEU A 66 -6.43 -4.00 -3.57
CA LEU A 66 -5.35 -4.34 -2.63
C LEU A 66 -5.85 -5.25 -1.50
N THR A 67 -7.04 -4.99 -0.97
CA THR A 67 -7.59 -5.78 0.14
C THR A 67 -8.22 -7.10 -0.29
N THR A 68 -8.88 -7.13 -1.45
CA THR A 68 -9.65 -8.32 -1.90
C THR A 68 -8.88 -9.19 -2.89
N VAL A 69 -8.13 -8.60 -3.82
CA VAL A 69 -7.39 -9.34 -4.86
C VAL A 69 -5.97 -9.67 -4.40
N ARG A 70 -5.33 -8.74 -3.67
CA ARG A 70 -4.01 -8.97 -3.07
C ARG A 70 -4.06 -9.46 -1.62
N SER A 71 -5.26 -9.62 -1.07
CA SER A 71 -5.47 -10.11 0.30
C SER A 71 -4.67 -9.34 1.36
N LEU A 72 -4.42 -8.04 1.13
CA LEU A 72 -3.73 -7.21 2.11
C LEU A 72 -4.71 -6.78 3.21
N THR A 73 -4.27 -6.86 4.45
CA THR A 73 -5.04 -6.42 5.62
C THR A 73 -4.74 -4.96 5.92
N ASN A 74 -5.78 -4.14 6.12
CA ASN A 74 -5.62 -2.79 6.65
C ASN A 74 -5.54 -2.83 8.17
N TYR A 75 -4.42 -2.36 8.74
CA TYR A 75 -4.21 -2.31 10.19
C TYR A 75 -4.64 -0.98 10.82
N VAL A 76 -5.05 0.00 10.03
CA VAL A 76 -5.52 1.29 10.54
C VAL A 76 -7.00 1.20 10.89
N ASN A 77 -7.30 1.27 12.18
CA ASN A 77 -8.65 1.23 12.74
C ASN A 77 -9.06 2.54 13.45
N PHE A 78 -8.28 3.61 13.27
CA PHE A 78 -8.51 4.93 13.86
C PHE A 78 -8.51 6.03 12.79
N ILE A 79 -9.13 7.17 13.12
CA ILE A 79 -9.20 8.34 12.24
C ILE A 79 -7.79 8.88 12.03
N THR A 80 -7.37 9.01 10.76
CA THR A 80 -6.05 9.52 10.40
C THR A 80 -6.07 10.97 9.92
N HIS A 81 -7.22 11.47 9.45
CA HIS A 81 -7.37 12.83 8.97
C HIS A 81 -8.16 13.73 9.95
N VAL A 82 -7.75 15.01 10.05
CA VAL A 82 -8.29 16.00 11.01
C VAL A 82 -9.81 16.22 10.90
N ARG A 83 -10.40 15.88 9.75
CA ARG A 83 -11.84 15.99 9.47
C ARG A 83 -12.63 14.70 9.71
N GLY A 84 -12.07 13.73 10.43
CA GLY A 84 -12.79 12.50 10.78
C GLY A 84 -12.80 11.43 9.69
N ALA A 85 -11.76 11.37 8.84
CA ALA A 85 -11.68 10.41 7.74
C ALA A 85 -10.49 9.45 7.90
N PHE A 86 -10.61 8.27 7.29
CA PHE A 86 -9.58 7.24 7.18
C PHE A 86 -8.91 7.39 5.80
N LEU A 87 -7.90 8.25 5.71
CA LEU A 87 -7.24 8.54 4.42
C LEU A 87 -5.89 7.83 4.30
N ASP A 88 -5.26 7.54 5.44
CA ASP A 88 -3.91 6.99 5.53
C ASP A 88 -3.90 5.50 5.97
N PRO A 89 -4.23 4.53 5.11
CA PRO A 89 -4.18 3.12 5.48
C PRO A 89 -2.74 2.59 5.61
N VAL A 90 -2.62 1.47 6.32
CA VAL A 90 -1.43 0.62 6.35
C VAL A 90 -1.85 -0.78 5.93
N LEU A 91 -1.50 -1.16 4.70
CA LEU A 91 -1.88 -2.43 4.08
C LEU A 91 -0.70 -3.38 4.06
N THR A 92 -0.88 -4.62 4.55
CA THR A 92 0.16 -5.65 4.49
C THR A 92 -0.39 -7.07 4.46
N ASP A 93 0.41 -8.00 3.96
CA ASP A 93 0.19 -9.45 3.96
C ASP A 93 0.83 -10.17 5.17
N ILE A 94 1.41 -9.42 6.10
CA ILE A 94 1.82 -9.94 7.40
C ILE A 94 0.56 -10.40 8.16
N PRO A 95 0.59 -11.57 8.85
CA PRO A 95 -0.51 -12.01 9.71
C PRO A 95 -0.78 -11.08 10.89
#